data_AF-A0A8T8I0X3-F1
#
_entry.id   AF-A0A8T8I0X3-F1
#
_cell.length_a   1.000
_cell.length_b   1.000
_cell.length_c   1.000
_cell.angle_alpha   90.00
_cell.angle_beta   90.00
_cell.angle_gamma   90.00
#
_symmetry.space_group_name_H-M   'P 1'
#
loop_
_entity.id
_entity.type
_entity.pdbx_description
1 polymer ?
#
loop_
_entity_poly.entity_id
_entity_poly.type
_entity_poly.pdbx_seq_one_letter_code
_entity_poly.pdbx_strand_id
1 'polypeptide(L)'
;MRALTFSDDEDHEQEWLPGDPRPAVDAFLEFIARHRGAGNASFGIEDEENGEALLFMFEVGAICRVKGRQDPRHEYRVVTDRGDHRTLAADFARGGFTALDRHGPWLPDADSFLLARSAHLRQRAARNARPGGEATGGARDRRAERLRAEFDGSVLRRTHPRELRRRLEVLTRVDGREPVAVAGVTHLGFGDGDTVNAWFTAGGRGLLVTFDRAGGLDCSDDAHAQAALYDGVPADLLGLVRNAPGTGTTLNVPHPDGGTQVAATGVFTFAGPCAMAEGLVSRLQETRSGVEGTGVGRLLEVFLAPGDFTPAAVAEAAKRWGAEDIARGFAATAATAALGRERPVTAPLDREAVDRFCRIWADSGYNDRWDVHYVLFDSRTIEEAGEARDELLELVDALGLERVDAPPGAASGEVWVRTDPRIDAELGHWS
;
A
#
# COMPACT_ATOMS: atom_id res chain seq x y z
N MET A 1 14.64 -5.35 37.14
CA MET A 1 14.34 -5.66 35.73
C MET A 1 14.38 -7.16 35.60
N ARG A 2 13.45 -7.74 34.86
CA ARG A 2 13.18 -9.18 34.78
C ARG A 2 13.66 -9.75 33.44
N ALA A 3 14.06 -11.02 33.40
CA ALA A 3 14.32 -11.67 32.12
C ALA A 3 13.00 -11.86 31.38
N LEU A 4 13.02 -11.68 30.07
CA LEU A 4 11.84 -11.79 29.22
C LEU A 4 12.15 -12.69 28.03
N THR A 5 11.17 -13.44 27.57
CA THR A 5 11.22 -14.20 26.33
C THR A 5 10.26 -13.56 25.35
N PHE A 6 10.75 -13.18 24.18
CA PHE A 6 9.90 -12.74 23.07
C PHE A 6 9.60 -13.94 22.19
N SER A 7 8.35 -14.09 21.79
CA SER A 7 7.93 -15.21 20.94
C SER A 7 6.93 -14.77 19.87
N ASP A 8 6.78 -15.57 18.83
CA ASP A 8 5.69 -15.46 17.87
C ASP A 8 4.96 -16.80 17.69
N ASP A 9 3.93 -16.82 16.84
CA ASP A 9 3.16 -18.03 16.52
C ASP A 9 3.80 -18.91 15.43
N GLU A 10 4.98 -18.55 14.95
CA GLU A 10 5.82 -19.34 14.05
C GLU A 10 7.00 -20.00 14.80
N ASP A 11 6.91 -20.10 16.14
CA ASP A 11 7.90 -20.70 17.04
C ASP A 11 9.29 -20.00 17.04
N HIS A 12 9.38 -18.73 16.61
CA HIS A 12 10.59 -17.94 16.82
C HIS A 12 10.64 -17.42 18.26
N GLU A 13 11.81 -17.53 18.90
CA GLU A 13 12.02 -17.05 20.26
C GLU A 13 13.27 -16.18 20.37
N GLN A 14 13.23 -15.18 21.24
CA GLN A 14 14.37 -14.34 21.57
C GLN A 14 14.37 -13.99 23.06
N GLU A 15 15.42 -14.39 23.78
CA GLU A 15 15.61 -13.99 25.18
C GLU A 15 16.10 -12.53 25.28
N TRP A 16 15.61 -11.81 26.29
CA TRP A 16 16.07 -10.50 26.70
C TRP A 16 16.45 -10.50 28.18
N LEU A 17 17.67 -10.04 28.48
CA LEU A 17 18.21 -10.04 29.83
C LEU A 17 18.26 -8.63 30.45
N PRO A 18 18.00 -8.50 31.76
CA PRO A 18 18.22 -7.27 32.49
C PRO A 18 19.67 -6.77 32.35
N GLY A 19 19.85 -5.56 31.82
CA GLY A 19 21.17 -4.97 31.59
C GLY A 19 21.66 -5.06 30.14
N ASP A 20 20.85 -5.64 29.23
CA ASP A 20 21.05 -5.46 27.79
C ASP A 20 21.11 -3.95 27.46
N PRO A 21 22.03 -3.52 26.58
CA PRO A 21 22.14 -2.12 26.17
C PRO A 21 20.86 -1.56 25.55
N ARG A 22 19.98 -2.41 25.01
CA ARG A 22 18.68 -1.99 24.46
C ARG A 22 17.55 -2.19 25.48
N PRO A 23 16.67 -1.19 25.67
CA PRO A 23 15.45 -1.37 26.45
C PRO A 23 14.60 -2.51 25.91
N ALA A 24 13.99 -3.30 26.80
CA ALA A 24 13.16 -4.45 26.43
C ALA A 24 12.09 -4.13 25.38
N VAL A 25 11.44 -2.96 25.46
CA VAL A 25 10.43 -2.54 24.48
C VAL A 25 11.01 -2.33 23.08
N ASP A 26 12.21 -1.79 22.97
CA ASP A 26 12.85 -1.55 21.67
C ASP A 26 13.36 -2.87 21.09
N ALA A 27 13.92 -3.75 21.93
CA ALA A 27 14.31 -5.11 21.54
C ALA A 27 13.11 -5.95 21.09
N PHE A 28 11.95 -5.80 21.74
CA PHE A 28 10.71 -6.48 21.36
C PHE A 28 10.13 -5.96 20.04
N LEU A 29 10.17 -4.64 19.81
CA LEU A 29 9.71 -4.07 18.54
C LEU A 29 10.62 -4.46 17.37
N GLU A 30 11.92 -4.59 17.60
CA GLU A 30 12.86 -5.13 16.62
C GLU A 30 12.58 -6.61 16.32
N PHE A 31 12.28 -7.40 17.35
CA PHE A 31 11.84 -8.79 17.19
C PHE A 31 10.59 -8.85 16.31
N ILE A 32 9.55 -8.05 16.61
CA ILE A 32 8.37 -7.95 15.75
C ILE A 32 8.75 -7.56 14.32
N ALA A 33 9.56 -6.51 14.14
CA ALA A 33 9.93 -6.04 12.81
C ALA A 33 10.69 -7.10 11.98
N ARG A 34 11.50 -7.94 12.64
CA ARG A 34 12.26 -9.03 11.99
C ARG A 34 11.38 -10.20 11.57
N HIS A 35 10.37 -10.55 12.38
CA HIS A 35 9.59 -11.76 12.22
C HIS A 35 8.17 -11.53 11.65
N ARG A 36 7.82 -10.28 11.36
CA ARG A 36 6.51 -9.93 10.77
C ARG A 36 6.40 -10.40 9.32
N GLY A 37 5.56 -11.41 9.09
CA GLY A 37 5.19 -11.94 7.78
C GLY A 37 3.67 -12.15 7.65
N ALA A 38 3.22 -12.62 6.48
CA ALA A 38 1.79 -12.84 6.20
C ALA A 38 1.18 -14.03 6.98
N GLY A 39 2.01 -14.86 7.63
CA GLY A 39 1.58 -16.00 8.45
C GLY A 39 1.62 -15.74 9.96
N ASN A 40 2.24 -14.63 10.38
CA ASN A 40 2.51 -14.35 11.78
C ASN A 40 1.48 -13.36 12.36
N ALA A 41 0.53 -13.89 13.13
CA ALA A 41 -0.64 -13.16 13.59
C ALA A 41 -0.49 -12.62 15.02
N SER A 42 0.48 -13.14 15.79
CA SER A 42 0.64 -12.80 17.20
C SER A 42 2.09 -12.80 17.69
N PHE A 43 2.39 -11.84 18.56
CA PHE A 43 3.70 -11.69 19.19
C PHE A 43 3.56 -11.62 20.71
N GLY A 44 4.43 -12.31 21.43
CA GLY A 44 4.40 -12.45 22.88
C GLY A 44 5.61 -11.84 23.58
N ILE A 45 5.38 -11.32 24.78
CA ILE A 45 6.43 -11.10 25.79
C ILE A 45 6.06 -11.98 26.99
N GLU A 46 6.91 -12.96 27.31
CA GLU A 46 6.76 -13.82 28.47
C GLU A 46 7.75 -13.41 29.57
N ASP A 47 7.25 -13.38 30.79
CA ASP A 47 8.01 -13.37 32.03
C ASP A 47 7.82 -14.73 32.69
N GLU A 48 8.75 -15.62 32.40
CA GLU A 48 8.70 -17.01 32.83
C GLU A 48 8.72 -17.16 34.36
N GLU A 49 9.47 -16.29 35.04
CA GLU A 49 9.63 -16.30 36.49
C GLU A 49 8.29 -16.08 37.20
N ASN A 50 7.46 -15.19 36.65
CA ASN A 50 6.16 -14.87 37.22
C ASN A 50 5.01 -15.61 36.53
N GLY A 51 5.29 -16.41 35.50
CA GLY A 51 4.28 -17.08 34.67
C GLY A 51 3.29 -16.09 34.06
N GLU A 52 3.79 -14.94 33.60
CA GLU A 52 2.99 -13.88 32.97
C GLU A 52 3.38 -13.78 31.50
N ALA A 53 2.41 -13.70 30.59
CA ALA A 53 2.68 -13.39 29.20
C ALA A 53 1.74 -12.29 28.69
N LEU A 54 2.25 -11.43 27.82
CA LEU A 54 1.49 -10.42 27.12
C LEU A 54 1.57 -10.69 25.62
N LEU A 55 0.43 -11.02 25.03
CA LEU A 55 0.27 -11.35 23.62
C LEU A 55 -0.37 -10.17 22.87
N PHE A 56 0.21 -9.80 21.75
CA PHE A 56 -0.26 -8.76 20.84
C PHE A 56 -0.79 -9.43 19.58
N MET A 57 -2.10 -9.35 19.36
CA MET A 57 -2.77 -9.94 18.20
C MET A 57 -3.21 -8.80 17.27
N PHE A 58 -2.36 -8.47 16.30
CA PHE A 58 -2.49 -7.26 15.50
C PHE A 58 -3.70 -7.30 14.56
N GLU A 59 -4.00 -8.45 13.95
CA GLU A 59 -5.10 -8.58 12.98
C GLU A 59 -6.48 -8.38 13.63
N VAL A 60 -6.66 -8.95 14.82
CA VAL A 60 -7.92 -8.83 15.58
C VAL A 60 -7.99 -7.56 16.42
N GLY A 61 -6.87 -6.83 16.57
CA GLY A 61 -6.79 -5.60 17.35
C GLY A 61 -6.97 -5.88 18.85
N ALA A 62 -6.28 -6.90 19.35
CA ALA A 62 -6.43 -7.39 20.71
C ALA A 62 -5.08 -7.48 21.42
N ILE A 63 -5.09 -7.21 22.72
CA ILE A 63 -3.98 -7.51 23.62
C ILE A 63 -4.49 -8.48 24.66
N CYS A 64 -3.82 -9.61 24.82
CA CYS A 64 -4.19 -10.64 25.77
C CYS A 64 -3.08 -10.77 26.82
N ARG A 65 -3.46 -10.75 28.09
CA ARG A 65 -2.56 -11.08 29.18
C ARG A 65 -2.90 -12.48 29.68
N VAL A 66 -1.88 -13.33 29.83
CA VAL A 66 -2.00 -14.73 30.21
C VAL A 66 -1.27 -14.97 31.53
N LYS A 67 -1.98 -15.52 32.53
CA LYS A 67 -1.39 -15.88 33.83
C LYS A 67 -1.41 -17.39 34.03
N GLY A 68 -0.26 -17.96 34.33
CA GLY A 68 -0.09 -19.38 34.64
C GLY A 68 0.19 -20.25 33.41
N ARG A 69 1.00 -21.30 33.59
CA ARG A 69 1.43 -22.21 32.51
C ARG A 69 0.53 -23.44 32.34
N GLN A 70 -0.02 -23.98 33.43
CA GLN A 70 -0.81 -25.23 33.41
C GLN A 70 -2.32 -24.99 33.31
N ASP A 71 -2.80 -23.88 33.86
CA ASP A 71 -4.19 -23.44 33.77
C ASP A 71 -4.20 -21.95 33.41
N PRO A 72 -3.91 -21.61 32.13
CA PRO A 72 -3.70 -20.25 31.71
C PRO A 72 -5.00 -19.45 31.80
N ARG A 73 -5.02 -18.45 32.69
CA ARG A 73 -6.09 -17.45 32.72
C ARG A 73 -5.79 -16.37 31.70
N HIS A 74 -6.72 -16.19 30.76
CA HIS A 74 -6.61 -15.19 29.70
C HIS A 74 -7.49 -13.99 30.03
N GLU A 75 -6.95 -12.78 29.85
CA GLU A 75 -7.75 -11.56 29.91
C GLU A 75 -7.40 -10.65 28.73
N TYR A 76 -8.42 -10.06 28.13
CA TYR A 76 -8.32 -9.39 26.85
C TYR A 76 -8.58 -7.90 26.98
N ARG A 77 -7.96 -7.11 26.10
CA ARG A 77 -8.24 -5.69 25.93
C ARG A 77 -8.38 -5.38 24.44
N VAL A 78 -9.38 -4.56 24.12
CA VAL A 78 -9.52 -3.98 22.78
C VAL A 78 -8.47 -2.90 22.61
N VAL A 79 -7.70 -2.96 21.53
CA VAL A 79 -6.77 -1.90 21.15
C VAL A 79 -7.59 -0.70 20.68
N THR A 80 -7.42 0.44 21.33
CA THR A 80 -8.18 1.67 21.07
C THR A 80 -7.35 2.74 20.36
N ASP A 81 -6.03 2.66 20.46
CA ASP A 81 -5.07 3.55 19.81
C ASP A 81 -3.82 2.78 19.33
N ARG A 82 -3.15 3.28 18.28
CA ARG A 82 -1.88 2.72 17.78
C ARG A 82 -0.78 2.78 18.86
N GLY A 83 -0.82 3.76 19.76
CA GLY A 83 0.11 3.91 20.89
C GLY A 83 -0.05 2.89 22.03
N ASP A 84 -1.13 2.11 22.04
CA ASP A 84 -1.42 1.14 23.11
C ASP A 84 -0.34 0.04 23.17
N HIS A 85 0.15 -0.45 22.02
CA HIS A 85 1.10 -1.56 21.96
C HIS A 85 2.45 -1.23 22.63
N ARG A 86 3.05 -0.09 22.25
CA ARG A 86 4.36 0.33 22.79
C ARG A 86 4.26 0.64 24.28
N THR A 87 3.19 1.33 24.70
CA THR A 87 2.93 1.66 26.10
C THR A 87 2.79 0.41 26.96
N LEU A 88 1.97 -0.55 26.51
CA LEU A 88 1.70 -1.79 27.27
C LEU A 88 2.92 -2.71 27.29
N ALA A 89 3.67 -2.84 26.19
CA ALA A 89 4.93 -3.57 26.18
C ALA A 89 5.96 -2.97 27.17
N ALA A 90 6.12 -1.65 27.17
CA ALA A 90 7.04 -0.97 28.08
C ALA A 90 6.63 -1.11 29.55
N ASP A 91 5.33 -1.03 29.83
CA ASP A 91 4.81 -1.17 31.19
C ASP A 91 4.90 -2.60 31.69
N PHE A 92 4.59 -3.58 30.85
CA PHE A 92 4.75 -5.00 31.16
C PHE A 92 6.22 -5.35 31.45
N ALA A 93 7.15 -4.94 30.58
CA ALA A 93 8.57 -5.18 30.80
C ALA A 93 9.08 -4.55 32.12
N ARG A 94 8.52 -3.41 32.53
CA ARG A 94 8.89 -2.72 33.76
C ARG A 94 8.30 -3.37 35.00
N GLY A 95 7.03 -3.75 34.96
CA GLY A 95 6.23 -4.04 36.16
C GLY A 95 5.23 -5.18 36.05
N GLY A 96 5.22 -5.94 34.95
CA GLY A 96 4.33 -7.07 34.74
C GLY A 96 2.87 -6.65 34.74
N PHE A 97 1.97 -7.56 35.13
CA PHE A 97 0.54 -7.25 35.14
C PHE A 97 0.14 -6.14 36.12
N THR A 98 0.86 -5.98 37.23
CA THR A 98 0.65 -4.87 38.17
C THR A 98 0.80 -3.51 37.49
N ALA A 99 1.74 -3.36 36.56
CA ALA A 99 1.89 -2.13 35.79
C ALA A 99 0.83 -1.97 34.69
N LEU A 100 0.18 -3.06 34.28
CA LEU A 100 -0.90 -3.08 33.29
C LEU A 100 -2.29 -2.82 33.87
N ASP A 101 -2.50 -2.99 35.17
CA ASP A 101 -3.82 -2.82 35.81
C ASP A 101 -4.39 -1.41 35.64
N ARG A 102 -3.52 -0.40 35.51
CA ARG A 102 -3.92 1.00 35.22
C ARG A 102 -4.56 1.17 33.83
N HIS A 103 -4.33 0.23 32.93
CA HIS A 103 -4.85 0.21 31.57
C HIS A 103 -6.10 -0.66 31.47
N GLY A 104 -6.95 -0.67 32.50
CA GLY A 104 -8.26 -1.34 32.46
C GLY A 104 -9.27 -0.65 31.52
N PRO A 105 -10.40 -1.29 31.20
CA PRO A 105 -10.84 -2.61 31.67
C PRO A 105 -10.19 -3.77 30.89
N TRP A 106 -9.88 -4.85 31.62
CA TRP A 106 -9.50 -6.16 31.07
C TRP A 106 -10.72 -7.09 31.09
N LEU A 107 -10.97 -7.78 29.99
CA LEU A 107 -12.14 -8.60 29.74
C LEU A 107 -11.81 -10.06 30.05
N PRO A 108 -12.67 -10.79 30.77
CA PRO A 108 -12.32 -12.10 31.34
C PRO A 108 -12.26 -13.25 30.34
N ASP A 109 -12.80 -13.07 29.13
CA ASP A 109 -12.92 -14.10 28.11
C ASP A 109 -13.02 -13.51 26.69
N ALA A 110 -12.86 -14.38 25.69
CA ALA A 110 -12.89 -14.02 24.28
C ALA A 110 -14.27 -13.51 23.82
N ASP A 111 -15.36 -14.03 24.38
CA ASP A 111 -16.73 -13.62 24.02
C ASP A 111 -17.01 -12.17 24.47
N SER A 112 -16.61 -11.85 25.69
CA SER A 112 -16.64 -10.49 26.26
C SER A 112 -15.78 -9.54 25.43
N PHE A 113 -14.61 -9.99 24.95
CA PHE A 113 -13.78 -9.25 24.02
C PHE A 113 -14.48 -8.98 22.69
N LEU A 114 -15.03 -10.00 22.02
CA LEU A 114 -15.70 -9.84 20.73
C LEU A 114 -16.91 -8.91 20.83
N LEU A 115 -17.66 -8.98 21.94
CA LEU A 115 -18.76 -8.08 22.23
C LEU A 115 -18.28 -6.63 22.42
N ALA A 116 -17.23 -6.42 23.23
CA ALA A 116 -16.66 -5.10 23.48
C ALA A 116 -16.03 -4.50 22.22
N ARG A 117 -15.33 -5.30 21.41
CA ARG A 117 -14.77 -4.91 20.11
C ARG A 117 -15.89 -4.51 19.15
N SER A 118 -16.93 -5.32 19.04
CA SER A 118 -18.09 -5.01 18.19
C SER A 118 -18.81 -3.74 18.64
N ALA A 119 -18.92 -3.51 19.95
CA ALA A 119 -19.47 -2.27 20.50
C ALA A 119 -18.55 -1.07 20.24
N HIS A 120 -17.24 -1.23 20.38
CA HIS A 120 -16.24 -0.21 20.08
C HIS A 120 -16.27 0.19 18.59
N LEU A 121 -16.30 -0.79 17.68
CA LEU A 121 -16.43 -0.56 16.24
C LEU A 121 -17.76 0.13 15.90
N ARG A 122 -18.89 -0.30 16.51
CA ARG A 122 -20.19 0.37 16.35
C ARG A 122 -20.19 1.79 16.92
N GLN A 123 -19.55 2.04 18.05
CA GLN A 123 -19.42 3.38 18.62
C GLN A 123 -18.51 4.27 17.77
N ARG A 124 -17.45 3.72 17.20
CA ARG A 124 -16.58 4.42 16.25
C ARG A 124 -17.36 4.79 15.00
N ALA A 125 -18.09 3.84 14.42
CA ALA A 125 -19.00 4.09 13.29
C ALA A 125 -20.10 5.11 13.64
N ALA A 126 -20.71 5.04 14.83
CA ALA A 126 -21.74 5.96 15.28
C ALA A 126 -21.21 7.36 15.63
N ARG A 127 -19.97 7.47 16.16
CA ARG A 127 -19.26 8.75 16.32
C ARG A 127 -18.96 9.37 14.95
N ASN A 128 -18.61 8.55 13.97
CA ASN A 128 -18.41 8.99 12.60
C ASN A 128 -19.75 9.37 11.92
N ALA A 129 -20.88 8.82 12.36
CA ALA A 129 -22.21 9.05 11.77
C ALA A 129 -23.09 10.15 12.43
N ARG A 130 -22.76 10.67 13.63
CA ARG A 130 -23.58 11.72 14.27
C ARG A 130 -23.25 13.12 13.75
N PRO A 131 -24.25 13.87 13.23
CA PRO A 131 -24.05 15.26 12.81
C PRO A 131 -24.15 16.17 14.04
N GLY A 132 -23.03 16.69 14.55
CA GLY A 132 -23.07 17.79 15.50
C GLY A 132 -21.92 17.96 16.50
N GLY A 133 -20.96 17.05 16.60
CA GLY A 133 -19.82 17.17 17.52
C GLY A 133 -18.54 17.71 16.88
N GLU A 134 -18.55 18.99 16.50
CA GLU A 134 -17.41 19.92 16.36
C GLU A 134 -16.10 19.37 15.76
N ALA A 135 -16.01 19.26 14.43
CA ALA A 135 -15.62 20.34 13.49
C ALA A 135 -14.27 20.06 12.81
N THR A 136 -13.38 19.29 13.42
CA THR A 136 -12.09 18.90 12.82
C THR A 136 -12.09 17.47 12.27
N GLY A 137 -12.66 16.50 12.99
CA GLY A 137 -12.69 15.07 12.58
C GLY A 137 -13.52 14.82 11.31
N GLY A 138 -14.81 15.16 11.30
CA GLY A 138 -15.67 14.93 10.13
C GLY A 138 -15.33 15.84 8.93
N ALA A 139 -14.71 17.00 9.15
CA ALA A 139 -14.19 17.81 8.05
C ALA A 139 -12.92 17.21 7.44
N ARG A 140 -12.05 16.63 8.29
CA ARG A 140 -10.88 15.84 7.87
C ARG A 140 -11.35 14.59 7.12
N ASP A 141 -12.22 13.76 7.68
CA ASP A 141 -12.70 12.53 7.03
C ASP A 141 -13.35 12.82 5.67
N ARG A 142 -14.26 13.82 5.60
CA ARG A 142 -14.82 14.27 4.31
C ARG A 142 -13.77 14.85 3.37
N ARG A 143 -12.70 15.46 3.88
CA ARG A 143 -11.58 15.93 3.05
C ARG A 143 -10.73 14.76 2.55
N ALA A 144 -10.49 13.75 3.37
CA ALA A 144 -9.79 12.53 2.95
C ALA A 144 -10.59 11.80 1.87
N GLU A 145 -11.90 11.64 2.05
CA GLU A 145 -12.79 11.07 1.03
C GLU A 145 -12.75 11.88 -0.27
N ARG A 146 -12.82 13.22 -0.19
CA ARG A 146 -12.68 14.08 -1.37
C ARG A 146 -11.33 13.95 -2.06
N LEU A 147 -10.23 13.90 -1.30
CA LEU A 147 -8.88 13.72 -1.85
C LEU A 147 -8.74 12.35 -2.53
N ARG A 148 -9.32 11.29 -1.97
CA ARG A 148 -9.35 9.96 -2.59
C ARG A 148 -10.18 9.99 -3.88
N ALA A 149 -11.38 10.56 -3.85
CA ALA A 149 -12.22 10.69 -5.05
C ALA A 149 -11.57 11.56 -6.14
N GLU A 150 -10.81 12.60 -5.76
CA GLU A 150 -10.01 13.40 -6.70
C GLU A 150 -8.88 12.56 -7.31
N PHE A 151 -8.16 11.81 -6.48
CA PHE A 151 -7.12 10.90 -6.94
C PHE A 151 -7.67 9.77 -7.82
N ASP A 152 -8.90 9.30 -7.56
CA ASP A 152 -9.54 8.28 -8.37
C ASP A 152 -9.76 8.75 -9.83
N GLY A 153 -9.90 10.05 -10.02
CA GLY A 153 -9.95 10.68 -11.35
C GLY A 153 -8.59 10.92 -12.02
N SER A 154 -7.48 10.66 -11.31
CA SER A 154 -6.13 10.95 -11.82
C SER A 154 -5.70 9.95 -12.90
N VAL A 155 -4.84 10.40 -13.81
CA VAL A 155 -4.25 9.53 -14.84
C VAL A 155 -3.44 8.38 -14.25
N LEU A 156 -2.80 8.58 -13.09
CA LEU A 156 -2.06 7.52 -12.41
C LEU A 156 -2.99 6.40 -11.95
N ARG A 157 -4.18 6.75 -11.44
CA ARG A 157 -5.19 5.76 -11.04
C ARG A 157 -5.74 4.98 -12.24
N ARG A 158 -5.94 5.66 -13.37
CA ARG A 158 -6.56 5.12 -14.60
C ARG A 158 -5.59 4.34 -15.48
N THR A 159 -4.29 4.59 -15.36
CA THR A 159 -3.28 3.87 -16.13
C THR A 159 -3.13 2.43 -15.63
N HIS A 160 -3.26 1.48 -16.55
CA HIS A 160 -3.05 0.06 -16.24
C HIS A 160 -1.63 -0.21 -15.68
N PRO A 161 -1.46 -0.97 -14.57
CA PRO A 161 -0.15 -1.17 -13.94
C PRO A 161 0.94 -1.69 -14.89
N ARG A 162 0.60 -2.59 -15.82
CA ARG A 162 1.55 -3.05 -16.86
C ARG A 162 1.93 -1.94 -17.85
N GLU A 163 0.99 -1.08 -18.22
CA GLU A 163 1.30 0.05 -19.11
C GLU A 163 2.10 1.12 -18.37
N LEU A 164 1.75 1.42 -17.13
CA LEU A 164 2.54 2.28 -16.26
C LEU A 164 3.98 1.76 -16.17
N ARG A 165 4.16 0.47 -15.86
CA ARG A 165 5.49 -0.16 -15.81
C ARG A 165 6.22 -0.04 -17.15
N ARG A 166 5.55 -0.33 -18.27
CA ARG A 166 6.14 -0.20 -19.62
C ARG A 166 6.59 1.24 -19.89
N ARG A 167 5.74 2.23 -19.64
CA ARG A 167 6.07 3.66 -19.84
C ARG A 167 7.24 4.07 -18.95
N LEU A 168 7.21 3.72 -17.67
CA LEU A 168 8.30 4.00 -16.73
C LEU A 168 9.62 3.35 -17.16
N GLU A 169 9.58 2.12 -17.68
CA GLU A 169 10.76 1.42 -18.17
C GLU A 169 11.40 2.14 -19.37
N VAL A 170 10.57 2.60 -20.32
CA VAL A 170 11.03 3.45 -21.41
C VAL A 170 11.64 4.74 -20.86
N LEU A 171 10.94 5.46 -19.98
CA LEU A 171 11.39 6.75 -19.44
C LEU A 171 12.69 6.63 -18.65
N THR A 172 12.90 5.55 -17.89
CA THR A 172 14.16 5.25 -17.22
C THR A 172 15.32 5.16 -18.23
N ARG A 173 15.11 4.46 -19.35
CA ARG A 173 16.13 4.34 -20.40
C ARG A 173 16.34 5.62 -21.20
N VAL A 174 15.28 6.38 -21.46
CA VAL A 174 15.39 7.72 -22.07
C VAL A 174 16.21 8.64 -21.17
N ASP A 175 16.06 8.54 -19.85
CA ASP A 175 16.85 9.28 -18.86
C ASP A 175 18.28 8.73 -18.71
N GLY A 176 18.72 7.83 -19.59
CA GLY A 176 20.07 7.26 -19.64
C GLY A 176 20.37 6.25 -18.53
N ARG A 177 19.35 5.70 -17.89
CA ARG A 177 19.46 4.75 -16.78
C ARG A 177 18.92 3.38 -17.18
N GLU A 178 19.38 2.34 -16.50
CA GLU A 178 18.87 0.98 -16.73
C GLU A 178 17.94 0.56 -15.59
N PRO A 179 16.83 -0.15 -15.89
CA PRO A 179 16.03 -0.83 -14.87
C PRO A 179 16.90 -1.76 -14.02
N VAL A 180 16.77 -1.66 -12.70
CA VAL A 180 17.57 -2.46 -11.76
C VAL A 180 16.69 -3.53 -11.13
N ALA A 181 16.95 -4.80 -11.44
CA ALA A 181 16.23 -5.92 -10.84
C ALA A 181 17.03 -6.56 -9.70
N VAL A 182 16.50 -6.51 -8.48
CA VAL A 182 17.09 -7.14 -7.28
C VAL A 182 16.00 -7.94 -6.56
N ALA A 183 16.30 -9.20 -6.24
CA ALA A 183 15.40 -10.07 -5.48
C ALA A 183 13.94 -10.13 -6.01
N GLY A 184 13.76 -10.14 -7.34
CA GLY A 184 12.44 -10.20 -7.96
C GLY A 184 11.67 -8.86 -7.99
N VAL A 185 12.31 -7.76 -7.59
CA VAL A 185 11.78 -6.39 -7.67
C VAL A 185 12.56 -5.60 -8.70
N THR A 186 11.86 -4.94 -9.62
CA THR A 186 12.45 -4.02 -10.61
C THR A 186 12.27 -2.58 -10.15
N HIS A 187 13.38 -1.87 -9.95
CA HIS A 187 13.42 -0.43 -9.74
C HIS A 187 13.50 0.29 -11.09
N LEU A 188 12.59 1.25 -11.27
CA LEU A 188 12.49 2.15 -12.40
C LEU A 188 12.58 3.57 -11.85
N GLY A 189 13.43 4.41 -12.43
CA GLY A 189 13.54 5.81 -12.01
C GLY A 189 13.96 6.73 -13.15
N PHE A 190 13.47 7.96 -13.12
CA PHE A 190 13.93 9.04 -14.01
C PHE A 190 13.83 10.40 -13.30
N GLY A 191 14.58 11.37 -13.82
CA GLY A 191 14.61 12.74 -13.31
C GLY A 191 15.99 13.15 -12.82
N ASP A 192 16.20 14.46 -12.75
CA ASP A 192 17.36 15.06 -12.09
C ASP A 192 16.84 16.18 -11.19
N GLY A 193 17.02 16.00 -9.89
CA GLY A 193 16.43 16.83 -8.87
C GLY A 193 14.96 16.48 -8.56
N ASP A 194 14.05 16.64 -9.51
CA ASP A 194 12.64 16.21 -9.37
C ASP A 194 12.48 14.85 -10.04
N THR A 195 11.99 13.87 -9.28
CA THR A 195 12.16 12.47 -9.66
C THR A 195 10.89 11.66 -9.50
N VAL A 196 10.80 10.63 -10.33
CA VAL A 196 9.84 9.55 -10.20
C VAL A 196 10.65 8.29 -10.00
N ASN A 197 10.31 7.52 -8.96
CA ASN A 197 10.87 6.22 -8.69
C ASN A 197 9.73 5.22 -8.47
N ALA A 198 9.85 4.02 -9.04
CA ALA A 198 8.89 2.95 -8.83
C ALA A 198 9.61 1.62 -8.62
N TRP A 199 9.07 0.79 -7.74
CA TRP A 199 9.53 -0.55 -7.48
C TRP A 199 8.38 -1.51 -7.73
N PHE A 200 8.52 -2.41 -8.70
CA PHE A 200 7.51 -3.41 -9.04
C PHE A 200 8.05 -4.81 -8.84
N THR A 201 7.30 -5.63 -8.11
CA THR A 201 7.47 -7.09 -8.08
C THR A 201 7.11 -7.69 -9.44
N ALA A 202 7.56 -8.92 -9.69
CA ALA A 202 7.14 -9.68 -10.87
C ALA A 202 5.61 -9.86 -10.96
N GLY A 203 4.92 -9.95 -9.82
CA GLY A 203 3.46 -10.11 -9.74
C GLY A 203 2.66 -8.81 -9.81
N GLY A 204 3.27 -7.69 -10.24
CA GLY A 204 2.55 -6.43 -10.44
C GLY A 204 2.35 -5.58 -9.18
N ARG A 205 2.58 -6.14 -7.97
CA ARG A 205 2.62 -5.32 -6.75
C ARG A 205 3.77 -4.32 -6.79
N GLY A 206 3.56 -3.11 -6.30
CA GLY A 206 4.60 -2.10 -6.33
C GLY A 206 4.37 -0.86 -5.50
N LEU A 207 5.39 -0.02 -5.45
CA LEU A 207 5.42 1.27 -4.77
C LEU A 207 5.94 2.31 -5.76
N LEU A 208 5.21 3.39 -5.96
CA LEU A 208 5.63 4.54 -6.75
C LEU A 208 5.79 5.75 -5.83
N VAL A 209 6.92 6.43 -5.96
CA VAL A 209 7.28 7.63 -5.22
C VAL A 209 7.60 8.74 -6.20
N THR A 210 6.95 9.88 -6.02
CA THR A 210 7.29 11.13 -6.68
C THR A 210 8.01 12.03 -5.70
N PHE A 211 8.98 12.79 -6.18
CA PHE A 211 9.66 13.83 -5.41
C PHE A 211 9.72 15.12 -6.23
N ASP A 212 9.01 16.14 -5.77
CA ASP A 212 8.98 17.48 -6.38
C ASP A 212 9.56 18.50 -5.39
N ARG A 213 10.80 18.94 -5.61
CA ARG A 213 11.48 19.89 -4.71
C ARG A 213 10.82 21.26 -4.67
N ALA A 214 10.13 21.64 -5.74
CA ALA A 214 9.41 22.92 -5.80
C ALA A 214 7.98 22.80 -5.26
N GLY A 215 7.51 21.58 -4.98
CA GLY A 215 6.16 21.29 -4.52
C GLY A 215 5.95 21.70 -3.06
N GLY A 216 4.76 22.20 -2.74
CA GLY A 216 4.39 22.56 -1.36
C GLY A 216 4.28 21.38 -0.38
N LEU A 217 4.53 20.15 -0.85
CA LEU A 217 4.62 18.94 -0.02
C LEU A 217 6.07 18.52 0.27
N ASP A 218 7.08 19.17 -0.32
CA ASP A 218 8.48 18.90 0.04
C ASP A 218 8.68 19.23 1.52
N CYS A 219 9.08 18.20 2.27
CA CYS A 219 9.50 18.29 3.65
C CYS A 219 10.76 17.46 3.88
N SER A 220 11.63 17.36 2.87
CA SER A 220 12.88 16.58 2.90
C SER A 220 13.85 17.00 4.02
N ASP A 221 13.66 18.16 4.62
CA ASP A 221 14.38 18.66 5.80
C ASP A 221 13.78 18.19 7.14
N ASP A 222 12.56 17.64 7.16
CA ASP A 222 11.88 17.10 8.33
C ASP A 222 11.74 15.56 8.23
N ALA A 223 12.63 14.86 8.93
CA ALA A 223 12.68 13.41 8.97
C ALA A 223 11.38 12.76 9.48
N HIS A 224 10.67 13.39 10.42
CA HIS A 224 9.41 12.85 10.94
C HIS A 224 8.28 13.04 9.94
N ALA A 225 8.19 14.22 9.31
CA ALA A 225 7.19 14.48 8.28
C ALA A 225 7.40 13.57 7.05
N GLN A 226 8.66 13.34 6.65
CA GLN A 226 8.97 12.41 5.56
C GLN A 226 8.61 10.96 5.90
N ALA A 227 8.94 10.51 7.12
CA ALA A 227 8.55 9.17 7.56
C ALA A 227 7.02 8.99 7.55
N ALA A 228 6.30 9.98 8.05
CA ALA A 228 4.84 9.96 8.14
C ALA A 228 4.16 9.84 6.77
N LEU A 229 4.75 10.31 5.67
CA LEU A 229 4.19 10.16 4.32
C LEU A 229 3.98 8.69 3.91
N TYR A 230 4.78 7.78 4.47
CA TYR A 230 4.73 6.35 4.16
C TYR A 230 3.79 5.56 5.09
N ASP A 231 3.07 6.22 6.00
CA ASP A 231 2.10 5.54 6.84
C ASP A 231 1.04 4.81 5.99
N GLY A 232 0.78 3.55 6.34
CA GLY A 232 -0.16 2.69 5.62
C GLY A 232 0.45 1.95 4.42
N VAL A 233 1.73 2.18 4.07
CA VAL A 233 2.42 1.37 3.06
C VAL A 233 2.68 -0.04 3.62
N PRO A 234 2.37 -1.12 2.87
CA PRO A 234 2.69 -2.49 3.27
C PRO A 234 4.17 -2.68 3.61
N ALA A 235 4.47 -3.45 4.67
CA ALA A 235 5.82 -3.56 5.22
C ALA A 235 6.86 -4.06 4.21
N ASP A 236 6.46 -4.98 3.33
CA ASP A 236 7.30 -5.52 2.27
C ASP A 236 7.68 -4.46 1.22
N LEU A 237 6.75 -3.54 0.89
CA LEU A 237 7.00 -2.42 -0.01
C LEU A 237 7.78 -1.30 0.68
N LEU A 238 7.50 -1.04 1.95
CA LEU A 238 8.23 -0.06 2.76
C LEU A 238 9.72 -0.42 2.86
N GLY A 239 10.04 -1.71 2.96
CA GLY A 239 11.42 -2.19 2.96
C GLY A 239 12.23 -1.77 1.73
N LEU A 240 11.58 -1.55 0.57
CA LEU A 240 12.24 -1.19 -0.69
C LEU A 240 12.78 0.24 -0.72
N VAL A 241 12.19 1.13 0.09
CA VAL A 241 12.57 2.54 0.19
C VAL A 241 13.36 2.84 1.46
N ARG A 242 13.55 1.85 2.33
CA ARG A 242 14.30 1.96 3.58
C ARG A 242 15.73 1.52 3.37
N ASN A 243 16.67 2.38 3.76
CA ASN A 243 18.09 2.17 3.53
C ASN A 243 18.40 1.79 2.07
N ALA A 244 17.58 2.31 1.14
CA ALA A 244 17.72 2.02 -0.27
C ALA A 244 19.09 2.52 -0.75
N PRO A 245 19.80 1.76 -1.59
CA PRO A 245 21.06 2.23 -2.14
C PRO A 245 20.81 3.54 -2.90
N GLY A 246 21.68 4.52 -2.68
CA GLY A 246 21.59 5.79 -3.39
C GLY A 246 21.70 5.55 -4.89
N THR A 247 20.64 5.84 -5.62
CA THR A 247 20.62 5.90 -7.08
C THR A 247 20.68 7.36 -7.53
N GLY A 248 21.03 7.61 -8.79
CA GLY A 248 20.99 8.96 -9.36
C GLY A 248 19.60 9.59 -9.44
N THR A 249 18.54 8.93 -8.95
CA THR A 249 17.14 9.42 -8.91
C THR A 249 16.51 9.37 -7.52
N THR A 250 17.11 8.68 -6.55
CA THR A 250 16.59 8.60 -5.18
C THR A 250 17.33 9.57 -4.29
N LEU A 251 16.60 10.50 -3.67
CA LEU A 251 17.11 11.31 -2.57
C LEU A 251 16.86 10.57 -1.26
N ASN A 252 17.91 10.16 -0.55
CA ASN A 252 17.77 9.50 0.75
C ASN A 252 17.86 10.53 1.88
N VAL A 253 16.82 10.61 2.71
CA VAL A 253 16.77 11.47 3.90
C VAL A 253 16.93 10.65 5.18
N PRO A 254 17.41 11.24 6.28
CA PRO A 254 17.47 10.56 7.57
C PRO A 254 16.09 10.09 8.02
N HIS A 255 16.03 8.93 8.66
CA HIS A 255 14.79 8.42 9.26
C HIS A 255 14.80 8.54 10.79
N PRO A 256 13.68 8.91 11.47
CA PRO A 256 13.63 9.06 12.94
C PRO A 256 14.05 7.82 13.73
N ASP A 257 13.72 6.61 13.26
CA ASP A 257 14.11 5.35 13.89
C ASP A 257 15.54 4.88 13.49
N GLY A 258 16.33 5.76 12.86
CA GLY A 258 17.67 5.46 12.35
C GLY A 258 17.67 4.96 10.89
N GLY A 259 18.83 5.08 10.25
CA GLY A 259 19.00 4.79 8.82
C GLY A 259 18.46 5.90 7.92
N THR A 260 18.10 5.53 6.68
CA THR A 260 17.57 6.46 5.68
C THR A 260 16.26 5.96 5.07
N GLN A 261 15.52 6.89 4.47
CA GLN A 261 14.33 6.62 3.67
C GLN A 261 14.37 7.47 2.40
N VAL A 262 13.83 6.96 1.29
CA VAL A 262 13.69 7.75 0.06
C VAL A 262 12.72 8.91 0.32
N ALA A 263 13.13 10.13 -0.01
CA ALA A 263 12.31 11.32 0.10
C ALA A 263 11.14 11.28 -0.88
N ALA A 264 9.99 11.78 -0.44
CA ALA A 264 8.76 11.78 -1.21
C ALA A 264 7.99 13.09 -1.06
N THR A 265 7.27 13.44 -2.12
CA THR A 265 6.12 14.35 -2.10
C THR A 265 4.82 13.62 -2.44
N GLY A 266 4.90 12.46 -3.11
CA GLY A 266 3.80 11.52 -3.30
C GLY A 266 4.25 10.08 -3.11
N VAL A 267 3.38 9.25 -2.54
CA VAL A 267 3.61 7.84 -2.20
C VAL A 267 2.36 7.06 -2.59
N PHE A 268 2.49 6.16 -3.55
CA PHE A 268 1.40 5.42 -4.17
C PHE A 268 1.68 3.93 -4.15
N THR A 269 0.73 3.14 -3.68
CA THR A 269 0.86 1.69 -3.58
C THR A 269 0.05 0.99 -4.67
N PHE A 270 0.59 -0.11 -5.17
CA PHE A 270 -0.07 -1.07 -6.04
C PHE A 270 -0.11 -2.39 -5.27
N ALA A 271 -0.99 -2.51 -4.28
CA ALA A 271 -1.23 -3.76 -3.56
C ALA A 271 -2.63 -4.36 -3.89
N GLY A 272 -3.23 -3.83 -4.95
CA GLY A 272 -4.63 -3.86 -5.36
C GLY A 272 -4.81 -2.67 -6.31
N PRO A 273 -5.89 -1.89 -6.21
CA PRO A 273 -5.98 -0.63 -6.95
C PRO A 273 -4.83 0.30 -6.57
N CYS A 274 -4.39 1.14 -7.51
CA CYS A 274 -3.44 2.20 -7.19
C CYS A 274 -4.05 3.11 -6.12
N ALA A 275 -3.35 3.30 -5.00
CA ALA A 275 -3.87 4.08 -3.87
C ALA A 275 -2.78 4.98 -3.27
N MET A 276 -3.18 6.18 -2.84
CA MET A 276 -2.34 7.04 -2.01
C MET A 276 -2.09 6.38 -0.64
N ALA A 277 -0.86 6.49 -0.13
CA ALA A 277 -0.58 6.11 1.25
C ALA A 277 -1.42 6.94 2.23
N GLU A 278 -1.83 6.34 3.35
CA GLU A 278 -2.61 7.02 4.40
C GLU A 278 -1.87 8.24 4.97
N GLY A 279 -0.54 8.12 5.06
CA GLY A 279 0.36 9.20 5.42
C GLY A 279 0.29 10.40 4.48
N LEU A 280 0.29 10.15 3.17
CA LEU A 280 0.13 11.19 2.15
C LEU A 280 -1.23 11.88 2.28
N VAL A 281 -2.32 11.12 2.44
CA VAL A 281 -3.67 11.69 2.64
C VAL A 281 -3.70 12.61 3.86
N SER A 282 -3.10 12.16 4.96
CA SER A 282 -2.99 12.96 6.19
C SER A 282 -2.21 14.24 5.96
N ARG A 283 -1.08 14.16 5.25
CA ARG A 283 -0.27 15.33 4.91
C ARG A 283 -1.02 16.35 4.04
N LEU A 284 -1.73 15.88 3.02
CA LEU A 284 -2.56 16.73 2.14
C LEU A 284 -3.66 17.45 2.91
N GLN A 285 -4.22 16.82 3.95
CA GLN A 285 -5.19 17.48 4.83
C GLN A 285 -4.54 18.57 5.69
N GLU A 286 -3.36 18.29 6.25
CA GLU A 286 -2.61 19.21 7.11
C GLU A 286 -2.15 20.47 6.36
N THR A 287 -1.55 20.29 5.19
CA THR A 287 -1.06 21.38 4.35
C THR A 287 -2.17 22.08 3.58
N ARG A 288 -3.37 21.51 3.58
CA ARG A 288 -4.53 21.95 2.81
C ARG A 288 -4.29 21.97 1.29
N SER A 289 -3.36 21.16 0.80
CA SER A 289 -3.12 20.93 -0.64
C SER A 289 -4.12 19.92 -1.23
N GLY A 290 -4.27 19.93 -2.56
CA GLY A 290 -4.94 18.87 -3.31
C GLY A 290 -3.94 17.87 -3.92
N VAL A 291 -4.45 16.96 -4.75
CA VAL A 291 -3.65 15.87 -5.35
C VAL A 291 -2.57 16.43 -6.29
N GLU A 292 -2.75 17.65 -6.80
CA GLU A 292 -1.75 18.35 -7.61
C GLU A 292 -0.40 18.53 -6.90
N GLY A 293 -0.42 18.65 -5.56
CA GLY A 293 0.79 18.84 -4.76
C GLY A 293 1.68 17.60 -4.68
N THR A 294 1.17 16.43 -5.06
CA THR A 294 1.89 15.15 -5.00
C THR A 294 2.97 15.04 -6.08
N GLY A 295 2.92 15.87 -7.11
CA GLY A 295 3.80 15.78 -8.28
C GLY A 295 3.30 14.84 -9.36
N VAL A 296 2.18 14.12 -9.18
CA VAL A 296 1.59 13.27 -10.23
C VAL A 296 1.29 14.08 -11.50
N GLY A 297 0.59 15.21 -11.37
CA GLY A 297 0.24 16.04 -12.53
C GLY A 297 1.47 16.62 -13.25
N ARG A 298 2.50 17.01 -12.50
CA ARG A 298 3.69 17.63 -13.09
C ARG A 298 4.68 16.62 -13.67
N LEU A 299 4.90 15.51 -12.96
CA LEU A 299 5.99 14.57 -13.26
C LEU A 299 5.53 13.36 -14.06
N LEU A 300 4.26 12.96 -13.95
CA LEU A 300 3.72 11.75 -14.57
C LEU A 300 2.68 12.06 -15.65
N GLU A 301 1.75 12.99 -15.41
CA GLU A 301 0.60 13.19 -16.29
C GLU A 301 1.00 13.56 -17.71
N VAL A 302 2.08 14.32 -17.90
CA VAL A 302 2.60 14.64 -19.24
C VAL A 302 2.98 13.40 -20.07
N PHE A 303 3.30 12.28 -19.41
CA PHE A 303 3.66 11.01 -20.04
C PHE A 303 2.55 9.97 -19.99
N LEU A 304 1.62 10.08 -19.04
CA LEU A 304 0.51 9.15 -18.88
C LEU A 304 -0.73 9.59 -19.66
N ALA A 305 -1.06 10.88 -19.71
CA ALA A 305 -2.27 11.38 -20.37
C ALA A 305 -2.36 11.11 -21.89
N PRO A 306 -1.27 11.10 -22.67
CA PRO A 306 -1.38 10.74 -24.09
C PRO A 306 -1.80 9.28 -24.25
N GLY A 307 -2.87 9.03 -25.00
CA GLY A 307 -3.29 7.67 -25.36
C GLY A 307 -2.20 6.92 -26.14
N ASP A 308 -1.54 7.62 -27.07
CA ASP A 308 -0.40 7.09 -27.82
C ASP A 308 0.94 7.44 -27.16
N PHE A 309 1.56 6.46 -26.50
CA PHE A 309 2.90 6.61 -25.95
C PHE A 309 3.98 6.35 -27.01
N THR A 310 4.36 7.41 -27.73
CA THR A 310 5.32 7.38 -28.85
C THR A 310 6.57 8.23 -28.59
N PRO A 311 7.67 8.02 -29.33
CA PRO A 311 8.84 8.90 -29.26
C PRO A 311 8.51 10.39 -29.46
N ALA A 312 7.60 10.69 -30.39
CA ALA A 312 7.16 12.07 -30.64
C ALA A 312 6.40 12.65 -29.44
N ALA A 313 5.49 11.87 -28.83
CA ALA A 313 4.78 12.32 -27.63
C ALA A 313 5.73 12.59 -26.46
N VAL A 314 6.74 11.74 -26.25
CA VAL A 314 7.76 11.96 -25.20
C VAL A 314 8.62 13.19 -25.50
N ALA A 315 8.99 13.43 -26.77
CA ALA A 315 9.76 14.60 -27.17
C ALA A 315 9.00 15.92 -26.93
N GLU A 316 7.70 15.94 -27.21
CA GLU A 316 6.84 17.09 -26.92
C GLU A 316 6.65 17.31 -25.41
N ALA A 317 6.47 16.23 -24.64
CA ALA A 317 6.26 16.30 -23.20
C ALA A 317 7.52 16.75 -22.43
N ALA A 318 8.72 16.36 -22.88
CA ALA A 318 9.96 16.59 -22.16
C ALA A 318 11.11 17.07 -23.07
N LYS A 319 11.16 18.39 -23.28
CA LYS A 319 12.22 19.08 -24.05
C LYS A 319 13.64 18.89 -23.51
N ARG A 320 13.79 18.35 -22.29
CA ARG A 320 15.09 18.09 -21.67
C ARG A 320 15.82 16.89 -22.25
N TRP A 321 15.12 15.98 -22.93
CA TRP A 321 15.73 14.79 -23.55
C TRP A 321 15.93 14.98 -25.05
N GLY A 322 17.05 14.49 -25.58
CA GLY A 322 17.34 14.51 -27.00
C GLY A 322 16.55 13.44 -27.76
N ALA A 323 16.30 13.66 -29.05
CA ALA A 323 15.61 12.69 -29.91
C ALA A 323 16.32 11.32 -29.96
N GLU A 324 17.66 11.32 -29.86
CA GLU A 324 18.47 10.09 -29.82
C GLU A 324 18.24 9.29 -28.53
N ASP A 325 18.19 9.96 -27.38
CA ASP A 325 17.92 9.33 -26.09
C ASP A 325 16.53 8.69 -26.06
N ILE A 326 15.54 9.42 -26.60
CA ILE A 326 14.17 8.94 -26.72
C ILE A 326 14.14 7.69 -27.62
N ALA A 327 14.69 7.77 -28.83
CA ALA A 327 14.70 6.63 -29.75
C ALA A 327 15.38 5.39 -29.15
N ARG A 328 16.50 5.59 -28.44
CA ARG A 328 17.22 4.51 -27.74
C ARG A 328 16.37 3.87 -26.65
N GLY A 329 15.68 4.64 -25.81
CA GLY A 329 14.85 4.10 -24.73
C GLY A 329 13.69 3.23 -25.25
N PHE A 330 13.03 3.67 -26.33
CA PHE A 330 11.99 2.89 -26.99
C PHE A 330 12.53 1.61 -27.63
N ALA A 331 13.66 1.69 -28.34
CA ALA A 331 14.27 0.54 -29.01
C ALA A 331 14.73 -0.54 -28.01
N ALA A 332 15.37 -0.15 -26.92
CA ALA A 332 15.83 -1.07 -25.88
C ALA A 332 14.65 -1.80 -25.21
N THR A 333 13.56 -1.09 -24.93
CA THR A 333 12.36 -1.69 -24.32
C THR A 333 11.66 -2.66 -25.28
N ALA A 334 11.57 -2.31 -26.57
CA ALA A 334 11.01 -3.19 -27.58
C ALA A 334 11.84 -4.49 -27.75
N ALA A 335 13.16 -4.41 -27.67
CA ALA A 335 14.04 -5.57 -27.72
C ALA A 335 13.82 -6.51 -26.53
N THR A 336 13.68 -5.97 -25.32
CA THR A 336 13.35 -6.74 -24.10
C THR A 336 12.00 -7.45 -24.22
N ALA A 337 10.98 -6.75 -24.72
CA ALA A 337 9.64 -7.33 -24.93
C ALA A 337 9.63 -8.44 -26.00
N ALA A 338 10.46 -8.33 -27.05
CA ALA A 338 10.56 -9.34 -28.10
C ALA A 338 11.20 -10.65 -27.60
N LEU A 339 12.10 -10.58 -26.62
CA LEU A 339 12.75 -11.74 -26.01
C LEU A 339 11.82 -12.54 -25.07
N GLY A 340 10.70 -11.95 -24.63
CA GLY A 340 9.78 -12.54 -23.65
C GLY A 340 8.46 -13.11 -24.18
N ARG A 341 8.21 -13.11 -25.50
CA ARG A 341 6.93 -13.57 -26.08
C ARG A 341 6.98 -15.02 -26.56
N GLU A 342 6.41 -15.95 -25.79
CA GLU A 342 5.72 -17.12 -26.35
C GLU A 342 4.32 -16.70 -26.85
N ARG A 343 3.94 -17.12 -28.04
CA ARG A 343 2.75 -16.64 -28.76
C ARG A 343 1.66 -17.72 -28.76
N PRO A 344 0.46 -17.46 -28.23
CA PRO A 344 -0.75 -18.09 -28.73
C PRO A 344 -1.57 -17.05 -29.51
N VAL A 345 -1.78 -17.30 -30.79
CA VAL A 345 -2.72 -16.54 -31.62
C VAL A 345 -4.10 -17.14 -31.38
N THR A 346 -4.94 -16.43 -30.63
CA THR A 346 -6.39 -16.68 -30.52
C THR A 346 -7.17 -15.68 -31.39
N ALA A 347 -8.38 -16.05 -31.80
CA ALA A 347 -9.22 -15.27 -32.71
C ALA A 347 -9.46 -13.83 -32.20
N PRO A 348 -9.54 -12.84 -33.11
CA PRO A 348 -9.75 -11.44 -32.74
C PRO A 348 -11.12 -11.25 -32.06
N LEU A 349 -11.13 -10.46 -30.98
CA LEU A 349 -12.33 -10.05 -30.27
C LEU A 349 -13.08 -8.94 -31.03
N ASP A 350 -14.38 -8.80 -30.76
CA ASP A 350 -15.16 -7.68 -31.27
C ASP A 350 -14.62 -6.36 -30.68
N ARG A 351 -14.17 -5.47 -31.57
CA ARG A 351 -13.44 -4.26 -31.19
C ARG A 351 -14.32 -3.26 -30.43
N GLU A 352 -15.60 -3.18 -30.76
CA GLU A 352 -16.53 -2.27 -30.06
C GLU A 352 -16.81 -2.75 -28.64
N ALA A 353 -16.98 -4.06 -28.46
CA ALA A 353 -17.14 -4.66 -27.15
C ALA A 353 -15.86 -4.53 -26.29
N VAL A 354 -14.68 -4.72 -26.88
CA VAL A 354 -13.39 -4.51 -26.20
C VAL A 354 -13.24 -3.06 -25.74
N ASP A 355 -13.52 -2.09 -26.61
CA ASP A 355 -13.41 -0.66 -26.28
C ASP A 355 -14.34 -0.27 -25.12
N ARG A 356 -15.57 -0.80 -25.10
CA ARG A 356 -16.50 -0.59 -23.97
C ARG A 356 -16.03 -1.28 -22.69
N PHE A 357 -15.53 -2.51 -22.77
CA PHE A 357 -14.96 -3.22 -21.61
C PHE A 357 -13.79 -2.42 -21.01
N CYS A 358 -12.85 -1.97 -21.84
CA CYS A 358 -11.69 -1.19 -21.40
C CYS A 358 -12.10 0.17 -20.79
N ARG A 359 -13.17 0.81 -21.28
CA ARG A 359 -13.74 2.01 -20.64
C ARG A 359 -14.27 1.75 -19.24
N ILE A 360 -15.09 0.70 -19.07
CA ILE A 360 -15.63 0.33 -17.76
C ILE A 360 -14.49 -0.06 -16.80
N TRP A 361 -13.47 -0.76 -17.32
CA TRP A 361 -12.26 -1.08 -16.57
C TRP A 361 -11.49 0.18 -16.16
N ALA A 362 -11.31 1.17 -17.04
CA ALA A 362 -10.62 2.41 -16.69
C ALA A 362 -11.39 3.24 -15.64
N ASP A 363 -12.73 3.18 -15.67
CA ASP A 363 -13.59 3.95 -14.77
C ASP A 363 -13.75 3.33 -13.38
N SER A 364 -13.67 2.00 -13.28
CA SER A 364 -14.06 1.28 -12.06
C SER A 364 -13.19 0.06 -11.72
N GLY A 365 -12.24 -0.26 -12.59
CA GLY A 365 -11.50 -1.50 -12.58
C GLY A 365 -10.07 -1.37 -12.07
N TYR A 366 -9.52 -2.52 -11.72
CA TYR A 366 -8.11 -2.74 -11.47
C TYR A 366 -7.77 -4.20 -11.72
N ASN A 367 -6.48 -4.55 -11.66
CA ASN A 367 -6.07 -5.96 -11.66
C ASN A 367 -5.82 -6.41 -10.24
N ASP A 368 -6.23 -7.63 -9.92
CA ASP A 368 -5.90 -8.24 -8.65
C ASP A 368 -4.37 -8.32 -8.45
N ARG A 369 -3.95 -8.54 -7.20
CA ARG A 369 -2.54 -8.52 -6.80
C ARG A 369 -1.63 -9.55 -7.48
N TRP A 370 -2.20 -10.45 -8.27
CA TRP A 370 -1.49 -11.50 -9.00
C TRP A 370 -1.60 -11.33 -10.51
N ASP A 371 -2.28 -10.28 -10.99
CA ASP A 371 -2.50 -10.03 -12.41
C ASP A 371 -3.28 -11.18 -13.11
N VAL A 372 -4.10 -11.90 -12.33
CA VAL A 372 -4.91 -13.05 -12.76
C VAL A 372 -6.35 -12.64 -13.03
N HIS A 373 -6.84 -11.57 -12.39
CA HIS A 373 -8.20 -11.10 -12.59
C HIS A 373 -8.28 -9.59 -12.83
N TYR A 374 -9.13 -9.17 -13.77
CA TYR A 374 -9.73 -7.85 -13.81
C TYR A 374 -10.83 -7.79 -12.75
N VAL A 375 -10.73 -6.86 -11.81
CA VAL A 375 -11.73 -6.60 -10.77
C VAL A 375 -12.39 -5.27 -11.10
N LEU A 376 -13.69 -5.27 -11.39
CA LEU A 376 -14.47 -4.09 -11.78
C LEU A 376 -15.53 -3.76 -10.74
N PHE A 377 -15.89 -2.47 -10.64
CA PHE A 377 -16.80 -1.94 -9.61
C PHE A 377 -16.33 -2.20 -8.17
N ASP A 378 -15.03 -2.05 -7.94
CA ASP A 378 -14.42 -2.19 -6.62
C ASP A 378 -15.16 -1.36 -5.56
N SER A 379 -15.37 -1.96 -4.38
CA SER A 379 -16.06 -1.31 -3.26
C SER A 379 -17.49 -0.84 -3.53
N ARG A 380 -18.12 -1.20 -4.66
CA ARG A 380 -19.52 -0.87 -4.95
C ARG A 380 -20.46 -2.00 -4.55
N THR A 381 -21.62 -1.63 -4.05
CA THR A 381 -22.77 -2.52 -3.91
C THR A 381 -23.43 -2.78 -5.27
N ILE A 382 -24.28 -3.80 -5.36
CA ILE A 382 -25.08 -4.08 -6.57
C ILE A 382 -25.90 -2.86 -6.96
N GLU A 383 -26.46 -2.16 -5.98
CA GLU A 383 -27.27 -0.96 -6.19
C GLU A 383 -26.45 0.22 -6.73
N GLU A 384 -25.20 0.39 -6.27
CA GLU A 384 -24.30 1.45 -6.74
C GLU A 384 -23.69 1.17 -8.11
N ALA A 385 -23.47 -0.11 -8.43
CA ALA A 385 -22.95 -0.52 -9.73
C ALA A 385 -24.06 -0.51 -10.81
N GLY A 386 -25.29 -0.90 -10.44
CA GLY A 386 -26.50 -0.71 -11.23
C GLY A 386 -26.41 -1.21 -12.68
N GLU A 387 -26.95 -0.43 -13.62
CA GLU A 387 -27.00 -0.76 -15.05
C GLU A 387 -25.61 -0.93 -15.68
N ALA A 388 -24.59 -0.22 -15.19
CA ALA A 388 -23.22 -0.36 -15.69
C ALA A 388 -22.65 -1.76 -15.40
N ARG A 389 -23.09 -2.38 -14.30
CA ARG A 389 -22.73 -3.77 -13.97
C ARG A 389 -23.38 -4.76 -14.92
N ASP A 390 -24.64 -4.55 -15.27
CA ASP A 390 -25.35 -5.43 -16.19
C ASP A 390 -24.74 -5.33 -17.61
N GLU A 391 -24.42 -4.11 -18.06
CA GLU A 391 -23.67 -3.91 -19.32
C GLU A 391 -22.31 -4.64 -19.30
N LEU A 392 -21.55 -4.54 -18.21
CA LEU A 392 -20.28 -5.26 -18.09
C LEU A 392 -20.47 -6.78 -18.22
N LEU A 393 -21.50 -7.34 -17.59
CA LEU A 393 -21.75 -8.78 -17.66
C LEU A 393 -22.10 -9.23 -19.08
N GLU A 394 -22.88 -8.44 -19.83
CA GLU A 394 -23.14 -8.69 -21.25
C GLU A 394 -21.86 -8.63 -22.09
N LEU A 395 -20.96 -7.66 -21.81
CA LEU A 395 -19.68 -7.54 -22.49
C LEU A 395 -18.74 -8.73 -22.20
N VAL A 396 -18.68 -9.18 -20.95
CA VAL A 396 -17.88 -10.35 -20.54
C VAL A 396 -18.33 -11.58 -21.31
N ASP A 397 -19.64 -11.82 -21.40
CA ASP A 397 -20.21 -12.94 -22.16
C ASP A 397 -19.95 -12.78 -23.67
N ALA A 398 -20.14 -11.58 -24.23
CA ALA A 398 -19.93 -11.31 -25.65
C ALA A 398 -18.46 -11.49 -26.10
N LEU A 399 -17.52 -11.12 -25.23
CA LEU A 399 -16.09 -11.28 -25.45
C LEU A 399 -15.59 -12.70 -25.14
N GLY A 400 -16.45 -13.57 -24.58
CA GLY A 400 -16.08 -14.91 -24.15
C GLY A 400 -15.01 -14.90 -23.06
N LEU A 401 -15.03 -13.88 -22.19
CA LEU A 401 -14.14 -13.76 -21.05
C LEU A 401 -14.68 -14.61 -19.89
N GLU A 402 -13.78 -15.14 -19.08
CA GLU A 402 -14.16 -16.02 -17.97
C GLU A 402 -14.46 -15.20 -16.72
N ARG A 403 -15.74 -15.10 -16.36
CA ARG A 403 -16.14 -14.57 -15.05
C ARG A 403 -15.84 -15.60 -13.96
N VAL A 404 -15.26 -15.14 -12.85
CA VAL A 404 -15.03 -15.95 -11.65
C VAL A 404 -15.84 -15.42 -10.47
N ASP A 405 -16.02 -16.27 -9.46
CA ASP A 405 -16.68 -15.87 -8.21
C ASP A 405 -15.81 -14.89 -7.43
N ALA A 406 -16.45 -13.85 -6.88
CA ALA A 406 -15.77 -12.88 -6.05
C ALA A 406 -15.29 -13.55 -4.73
N PRO A 407 -14.09 -13.23 -4.24
CA PRO A 407 -13.56 -13.83 -3.02
C PRO A 407 -14.37 -13.39 -1.79
N PRO A 408 -14.30 -14.15 -0.67
CA PRO A 408 -14.94 -13.77 0.58
C PRO A 408 -14.49 -12.37 1.03
N GLY A 409 -15.45 -11.45 1.24
CA GLY A 409 -15.20 -10.07 1.67
C GLY A 409 -15.20 -9.03 0.55
N ALA A 410 -15.30 -9.45 -0.71
CA ALA A 410 -15.55 -8.55 -1.85
C ALA A 410 -16.91 -7.83 -1.72
N ALA A 411 -17.00 -6.61 -2.23
CA ALA A 411 -18.26 -5.89 -2.29
C ALA A 411 -19.24 -6.58 -3.25
N SER A 412 -20.55 -6.52 -2.95
CA SER A 412 -21.56 -7.29 -3.69
C SER A 412 -21.70 -6.90 -5.16
N GLY A 413 -21.30 -5.68 -5.52
CA GLY A 413 -21.31 -5.17 -6.88
C GLY A 413 -20.07 -5.53 -7.70
N GLU A 414 -19.00 -6.06 -7.06
CA GLU A 414 -17.76 -6.39 -7.76
C GLU A 414 -17.96 -7.48 -8.82
N VAL A 415 -17.25 -7.32 -9.94
CA VAL A 415 -17.20 -8.30 -11.03
C VAL A 415 -15.75 -8.69 -11.26
N TRP A 416 -15.48 -9.99 -11.11
CA TRP A 416 -14.16 -10.58 -11.27
C TRP A 416 -14.10 -11.37 -12.58
N VAL A 417 -13.16 -11.01 -13.45
CA VAL A 417 -12.99 -11.59 -14.78
C VAL A 417 -11.54 -12.05 -14.92
N ARG A 418 -11.28 -13.30 -15.31
CA ARG A 418 -9.91 -13.78 -15.53
C ARG A 418 -9.23 -12.97 -16.64
N THR A 419 -7.96 -12.64 -16.44
CA THR A 419 -7.18 -11.89 -17.42
C THR A 419 -7.09 -12.64 -18.74
N ASP A 420 -7.20 -11.90 -19.84
CA ASP A 420 -7.12 -12.42 -21.19
C ASP A 420 -6.05 -11.66 -21.96
N PRO A 421 -5.04 -12.34 -22.54
CA PRO A 421 -3.96 -11.68 -23.28
C PRO A 421 -4.43 -10.75 -24.42
N ARG A 422 -5.62 -10.99 -24.98
CA ARG A 422 -6.22 -10.15 -26.02
C ARG A 422 -6.73 -8.83 -25.44
N ILE A 423 -7.32 -8.88 -24.25
CA ILE A 423 -7.75 -7.68 -23.50
C ILE A 423 -6.53 -6.96 -22.94
N ASP A 424 -5.54 -7.69 -22.41
CA ASP A 424 -4.29 -7.10 -21.90
C ASP A 424 -3.54 -6.29 -22.96
N ALA A 425 -3.52 -6.78 -24.20
CA ALA A 425 -2.91 -6.05 -25.32
C ALA A 425 -3.62 -4.71 -25.56
N GLU A 426 -4.94 -4.69 -25.42
CA GLU A 426 -5.76 -3.50 -25.64
C GLU A 426 -5.68 -2.57 -24.44
N LEU A 427 -5.81 -3.05 -23.19
CA LEU A 427 -5.60 -2.27 -21.96
C LEU A 427 -4.21 -1.61 -21.90
N GLY A 428 -3.20 -2.20 -22.54
CA GLY A 428 -1.89 -1.57 -22.73
C GLY A 428 -1.91 -0.25 -23.51
N HIS A 429 -3.01 0.04 -24.21
CA HIS A 429 -3.24 1.27 -24.97
C HIS A 429 -4.15 2.27 -24.23
N TRP A 430 -4.67 1.93 -23.05
CA TRP A 430 -5.55 2.80 -22.26
C TRP A 430 -4.79 3.46 -21.10
N SER A 431 -5.02 4.76 -20.93
CA SER A 431 -4.39 5.63 -19.93
C SER A 431 -5.38 6.53 -19.22
#